data_AF-A0A0G0WE62-F1
#
_entry.id   AF-A0A0G0WE62-F1
#
_cell.length_a   1.000
_cell.length_b   1.000
_cell.length_c   1.000
_cell.angle_alpha   90.00
_cell.angle_beta   90.00
_cell.angle_gamma   90.00
#
_symmetry.space_group_name_H-M   'P 1'
#
loop_
_entity.id
_entity.type
_entity.pdbx_description
1 polymer ?
#
loop_
_entity_poly.entity_id
_entity_poly.type
_entity_poly.pdbx_seq_one_letter_code
_entity_poly.pdbx_strand_id
1 'polypeptide(L)'
;MMLKNRSFLIGFLFTLVLFLALTFSPYFIKTSYNQTMRVYQIDKCLRDGQIPCRWVPDLGQMYGYPLFNYYAPLPYYLGEAGYLLTHSFFIVWCPLQ
;
A
#
# COMPACT_ATOMS: atom_id res chain seq x y z
N MET A 1 25.43 27.36 15.88
CA MET A 1 25.67 28.64 15.17
C MET A 1 24.81 28.82 13.90
N MET A 2 24.37 27.75 13.22
CA MET A 2 23.58 27.82 11.96
C MET A 2 22.10 28.21 12.12
N LEU A 3 21.49 28.07 13.30
CA LEU A 3 20.05 28.32 13.54
C LEU A 3 19.66 29.81 13.67
N LYS A 4 20.62 30.74 13.75
CA LYS A 4 20.34 32.18 13.96
C LYS A 4 19.97 32.92 12.67
N ASN A 5 20.27 32.34 11.50
CA ASN A 5 19.95 32.96 10.22
C ASN A 5 18.48 32.74 9.85
N ARG A 6 17.72 33.85 9.80
CA ARG A 6 16.30 33.87 9.46
C ARG A 6 16.00 33.19 8.12
N SER A 7 16.89 33.32 7.14
CA SER A 7 16.74 32.68 5.82
C SER A 7 16.84 31.15 5.89
N PHE A 8 17.65 30.60 6.80
CA PHE A 8 17.77 29.15 6.99
C PHE A 8 16.52 28.57 7.64
N LEU A 9 15.96 29.27 8.64
CA LEU A 9 14.69 28.91 9.27
C LEU A 9 13.53 28.91 8.26
N ILE A 10 13.49 29.91 7.36
CA ILE A 10 12.46 29.97 6.30
C ILE A 10 12.61 28.81 5.32
N GLY A 11 13.83 28.49 4.87
CA GLY A 11 14.07 27.34 4.00
C GLY A 11 13.73 26.00 4.66
N PHE A 12 14.06 25.84 5.93
CA PHE A 12 13.71 24.65 6.71
C PHE A 12 12.20 24.51 6.90
N LEU A 13 11.51 25.61 7.22
CA LEU A 13 10.06 25.60 7.36
C LEU A 13 9.37 25.28 6.03
N PHE A 14 9.86 25.85 4.92
CA PHE A 14 9.32 25.58 3.58
C PHE A 14 9.51 24.12 3.17
N THR A 15 10.70 23.55 3.38
CA THR A 15 10.95 22.13 3.12
C THR A 15 10.10 21.21 4.00
N LEU A 16 9.91 21.56 5.27
CA LEU A 16 9.05 20.80 6.19
C LEU A 16 7.57 20.86 5.78
N VAL A 17 7.07 22.02 5.34
CA VAL A 17 5.70 22.16 4.81
C VAL A 17 5.50 21.34 3.54
N LEU A 18 6.46 21.35 2.62
CA LEU A 18 6.38 20.53 1.40
C LEU A 18 6.43 19.02 1.73
N PHE A 19 7.27 18.63 2.69
CA PHE A 19 7.36 17.25 3.14
C PHE A 19 6.04 16.77 3.76
N LEU A 20 5.44 17.59 4.64
CA LEU A 20 4.12 17.30 5.21
C LEU A 20 3.03 17.26 4.13
N ALA A 21 3.03 18.20 3.19
CA ALA A 21 2.07 18.21 2.09
C ALA A 21 2.17 16.95 1.21
N LEU A 22 3.36 16.37 1.08
CA LEU A 22 3.58 15.12 0.38
C LEU A 22 3.06 13.92 1.19
N THR A 23 3.37 13.84 2.49
CA THR A 23 2.94 12.71 3.34
C THR A 23 1.43 12.70 3.61
N PHE A 24 0.81 13.87 3.70
CA PHE A 24 -0.65 14.01 3.89
C PHE A 24 -1.40 14.17 2.57
N SER A 25 -0.73 13.99 1.43
CA SER A 25 -1.41 14.06 0.14
C SER A 25 -2.43 12.92 0.04
N PRO A 26 -3.71 13.22 -0.23
CA PRO A 26 -4.76 12.20 -0.36
C PRO A 26 -4.49 11.22 -1.51
N TYR A 27 -3.48 11.46 -2.36
CA TYR A 27 -3.01 10.50 -3.36
C TYR A 27 -2.36 9.25 -2.74
N PHE A 28 -1.67 9.36 -1.60
CA PHE A 28 -1.09 8.20 -0.91
C PHE A 28 -2.12 7.43 -0.07
N ILE A 29 -3.17 8.12 0.38
CA ILE A 29 -4.27 7.56 1.20
C ILE A 29 -5.40 7.03 0.29
N LYS A 30 -5.43 7.40 -0.99
CA LYS A 30 -6.42 6.89 -1.94
C LYS A 30 -6.29 5.37 -2.07
N THR A 31 -7.31 4.67 -1.59
CA THR A 31 -7.56 3.27 -1.85
C THR A 31 -7.68 3.08 -3.37
N SER A 32 -6.57 2.78 -4.03
CA SER A 32 -6.65 2.35 -5.42
C SER A 32 -7.30 0.97 -5.35
N TYR A 33 -8.51 0.82 -5.91
CA TYR A 33 -9.25 -0.44 -5.99
C TYR A 33 -8.36 -1.64 -6.38
N ASN A 34 -7.36 -1.40 -7.22
CA ASN A 34 -6.34 -2.36 -7.62
C ASN A 34 -5.52 -2.93 -6.44
N GLN A 35 -5.17 -2.14 -5.42
CA GLN A 35 -4.36 -2.60 -4.29
C GLN A 35 -5.15 -3.54 -3.38
N THR A 36 -6.39 -3.17 -3.04
CA THR A 36 -7.28 -4.03 -2.25
C THR A 36 -7.60 -5.33 -2.99
N MET A 37 -7.86 -5.24 -4.31
CA MET A 37 -8.03 -6.42 -5.16
C MET A 37 -6.81 -7.34 -5.10
N ARG A 38 -5.58 -6.82 -5.13
CA ARG A 38 -4.37 -7.66 -5.05
C ARG A 38 -4.24 -8.41 -3.73
N VAL A 39 -4.61 -7.79 -2.60
CA VAL A 39 -4.65 -8.49 -1.30
C VAL A 39 -5.67 -9.62 -1.33
N TYR A 40 -6.88 -9.38 -1.86
CA TYR A 40 -7.90 -10.42 -2.02
C TYR A 40 -7.43 -11.60 -2.91
N GLN A 41 -6.61 -11.33 -3.92
CA GLN A 41 -6.05 -12.39 -4.75
C GLN A 41 -4.98 -13.21 -4.05
N ILE A 42 -4.23 -12.60 -3.12
CA ILE A 42 -3.31 -13.34 -2.24
C ILE A 42 -4.12 -14.26 -1.31
N ASP A 43 -5.21 -13.78 -0.69
CA ASP A 43 -6.10 -14.61 0.14
C ASP A 43 -6.57 -15.86 -0.62
N LYS A 44 -7.13 -15.69 -1.82
CA LYS A 44 -7.57 -16.81 -2.67
C LYS A 44 -6.45 -17.81 -2.95
N CYS A 45 -5.30 -17.29 -3.38
CA CYS A 45 -4.16 -18.11 -3.77
C CYS A 45 -3.54 -18.87 -2.59
N LEU A 46 -3.55 -18.27 -1.39
CA LEU A 46 -3.14 -18.92 -0.15
C LEU A 46 -4.15 -20.00 0.29
N ARG A 47 -5.45 -19.75 0.13
CA ARG A 47 -6.50 -20.76 0.35
C ARG A 47 -6.37 -21.94 -0.61
N ASP A 48 -5.92 -21.67 -1.84
CA ASP A 48 -5.58 -22.69 -2.83
C ASP A 48 -4.24 -23.41 -2.56
N GLY A 49 -3.53 -23.05 -1.47
CA GLY A 49 -2.29 -23.70 -1.04
C GLY A 49 -1.04 -23.30 -1.84
N GLN A 50 -1.09 -22.22 -2.64
CA GLN A 50 0.06 -21.78 -3.44
C GLN A 50 0.96 -20.81 -2.66
N ILE A 51 2.12 -21.30 -2.21
CA ILE A 51 3.15 -20.50 -1.52
C ILE A 51 4.50 -20.68 -2.23
N PRO A 52 5.13 -19.63 -2.80
CA PRO A 52 4.60 -18.27 -2.97
C PRO A 52 3.46 -18.24 -4.00
N CYS A 53 2.55 -17.27 -3.84
CA CYS A 53 1.44 -17.10 -4.75
C CYS A 53 1.98 -16.68 -6.12
N ARG A 54 1.55 -17.37 -7.19
CA ARG A 54 2.01 -17.08 -8.55
C ARG A 54 0.88 -16.67 -9.46
N TRP A 55 -0.25 -17.38 -9.41
CA TRP A 55 -1.38 -17.18 -10.30
C TRP A 55 -2.51 -16.43 -9.61
N VAL A 56 -3.14 -15.53 -10.37
CA VAL A 56 -4.27 -14.75 -9.89
C VAL A 56 -5.46 -14.93 -10.82
N PRO A 57 -6.60 -15.47 -10.38
CA PRO A 57 -7.72 -15.82 -11.27
C PRO A 57 -8.57 -14.63 -11.74
N ASP A 58 -8.91 -13.65 -10.88
CA ASP A 58 -9.93 -12.66 -11.27
C ASP A 58 -9.36 -11.39 -11.94
N LEU A 59 -8.04 -11.25 -12.02
CA LEU A 59 -7.41 -10.12 -12.70
C LEU A 59 -7.22 -10.42 -14.20
N GLY A 60 -7.19 -9.36 -15.03
CA GLY A 60 -6.98 -9.51 -16.47
C GLY A 60 -8.24 -9.96 -17.21
N GLN A 61 -9.38 -9.30 -16.94
CA GLN A 61 -10.68 -9.62 -17.54
C GLN A 61 -11.14 -11.07 -17.27
N MET A 62 -10.89 -11.58 -16.06
CA MET A 62 -11.24 -12.96 -15.65
C MET A 62 -10.47 -14.09 -16.36
N TYR A 63 -9.44 -13.77 -17.15
CA TYR A 63 -8.56 -14.81 -17.72
C TYR A 63 -7.48 -15.28 -16.74
N GLY A 64 -7.19 -14.46 -15.73
CA GLY A 64 -6.11 -14.67 -14.80
C GLY A 64 -4.73 -14.50 -15.43
N TYR A 65 -3.74 -14.17 -14.61
CA TYR A 65 -2.35 -14.06 -15.05
C TYR A 65 -1.37 -14.14 -13.88
N PRO A 66 -0.07 -14.39 -14.15
CA PRO A 66 0.91 -14.55 -13.09
C PRO A 66 1.43 -13.21 -12.54
N LEU A 67 0.58 -12.44 -11.85
CA LEU A 67 0.91 -11.10 -11.34
C LEU A 67 2.13 -11.10 -10.41
N PHE A 68 2.16 -12.00 -9.44
CA PHE A 68 3.14 -11.99 -8.35
C PHE A 68 4.51 -12.58 -8.72
N ASN A 69 4.67 -13.05 -9.96
CA ASN A 69 5.99 -13.37 -10.51
C ASN A 69 6.78 -12.11 -10.90
N TYR A 70 6.08 -11.03 -11.26
CA TYR A 70 6.68 -9.79 -11.77
C TYR A 70 6.52 -8.60 -10.82
N TYR A 71 5.55 -8.67 -9.90
CA TYR A 71 5.26 -7.63 -8.93
C TYR A 71 5.71 -8.04 -7.54
N ALA A 72 6.20 -7.09 -6.73
CA ALA A 72 6.63 -7.34 -5.36
C ALA A 72 5.44 -7.87 -4.51
N PRO A 73 5.46 -9.13 -4.04
CA PRO A 73 4.32 -9.72 -3.33
C PRO A 73 4.34 -9.38 -1.83
N LEU A 74 5.48 -8.98 -1.29
CA LEU A 74 5.70 -8.75 0.15
C LEU A 74 4.68 -7.78 0.79
N PRO A 75 4.37 -6.61 0.20
CA PRO A 75 3.38 -5.69 0.78
C PRO A 75 1.98 -6.28 0.87
N TYR A 76 1.63 -7.18 -0.08
CA TYR A 76 0.33 -7.83 -0.12
C TYR A 76 0.23 -8.98 0.86
N TYR A 77 1.33 -9.68 1.16
CA TYR A 77 1.37 -10.63 2.27
C TYR A 77 1.20 -9.96 3.63
N LEU A 78 1.77 -8.77 3.81
CA LEU A 78 1.54 -7.97 5.04
C LEU A 78 0.07 -7.50 5.13
N GLY A 79 -0.50 -7.05 4.00
CA GLY A 79 -1.92 -6.74 3.91
C GLY A 79 -2.80 -7.95 4.23
N GLU A 80 -2.44 -9.13 3.74
CA GLU A 80 -3.16 -10.35 4.01
C GLU A 80 -3.10 -10.75 5.48
N ALA A 81 -1.93 -10.65 6.12
CA ALA A 81 -1.80 -10.88 7.55
C ALA A 81 -2.70 -9.93 8.37
N GLY A 82 -2.79 -8.66 7.99
CA GLY A 82 -3.73 -7.72 8.59
C GLY A 82 -5.20 -8.09 8.34
N TYR A 83 -5.51 -8.59 7.15
CA TYR A 83 -6.85 -9.05 6.79
C TYR A 83 -7.27 -10.25 7.62
N LEU A 84 -6.40 -11.25 7.79
CA LEU A 84 -6.68 -12.42 8.62
C LEU A 84 -6.96 -12.04 10.10
N LEU A 85 -6.35 -10.96 10.60
CA LEU A 85 -6.63 -10.45 11.95
C LEU A 85 -7.96 -9.70 12.03
N THR A 86 -8.28 -8.88 11.03
CA THR A 86 -9.41 -7.93 11.11
C THR A 86 -10.67 -8.39 10.37
N HIS A 87 -10.54 -9.39 9.51
CA HIS A 87 -11.57 -9.90 8.59
C HIS A 87 -12.21 -8.82 7.70
N SER A 88 -11.57 -7.65 7.58
CA SER A 88 -12.13 -6.48 6.89
C SER A 88 -11.07 -5.85 5.99
N PHE A 89 -11.22 -5.99 4.67
CA PHE A 89 -10.29 -5.40 3.69
C PHE A 89 -10.21 -3.86 3.76
N PHE A 90 -11.22 -3.22 4.34
CA PHE A 90 -11.28 -1.77 4.53
C PHE A 90 -10.39 -1.28 5.70
N ILE A 91 -10.23 -2.09 6.75
CA ILE A 91 -9.58 -1.65 8.00
C ILE A 91 -8.06 -1.84 7.94
N VAL A 92 -7.59 -2.85 7.22
CA VAL A 92 -6.15 -3.20 7.11
C VAL A 92 -5.26 -2.06 6.61
N TRP A 93 -5.81 -1.17 5.78
CA TRP A 93 -5.08 -0.05 5.18
C TRP A 93 -5.59 1.31 5.61
N CYS A 94 -6.39 1.38 6.67
CA CYS A 94 -6.82 2.63 7.28
C CYS A 94 -6.06 2.87 8.60
N PRO A 95 -4.91 3.57 8.58
CA PRO A 95 -4.51 4.31 9.76
C PRO A 95 -5.29 5.64 9.72
N LEU A 96 -6.40 5.68 10.47
CA LEU A 96 -7.13 6.91 10.82
C LEU A 96 -7.97 7.52 9.68
N GLN A 97 -9.28 7.27 9.76
CA GLN A 97 -10.27 8.24 9.31
C GLN A 97 -10.46 9.30 10.40
#